data_AF-A0A183KVT9-F1
#
_entry.id   AF-A0A183KVT9-F1
#
_cell.length_a   1.000
_cell.length_b   1.000
_cell.length_c   1.000
_cell.angle_alpha   90.00
_cell.angle_beta   90.00
_cell.angle_gamma   90.00
#
_symmetry.space_group_name_H-M   'P 1'
#
loop_
_entity.id
_entity.type
_entity.pdbx_description
1 polymer ?
#
loop_
_entity_poly.entity_id
_entity_poly.type
_entity_poly.pdbx_seq_one_letter_code
_entity_poly.pdbx_strand_id
1 'polypeptide(L)'
;MDKSKGEVILSCRLEAKPAATLTWYLNDQEINEISGKRAWEVSEQPDDVYIIEIHILSPKPEDGGMYKIHAKNSAGESNANINLNLQGICFYV
;
A
#
# COMPACT_ATOMS: atom_id res chain seq x y z
N MET A 1 27.19 5.21 -11.55
CA MET A 1 26.58 3.86 -11.57
C MET A 1 25.62 3.81 -10.40
N ASP A 2 24.36 4.18 -10.65
CA ASP A 2 23.31 4.32 -9.64
C ASP A 2 22.89 2.92 -9.18
N LYS A 3 23.21 2.56 -7.94
CA LYS A 3 22.80 1.28 -7.36
C LYS A 3 21.29 1.33 -7.15
N SER A 4 20.55 0.69 -8.06
CA SER A 4 19.20 0.16 -7.88
C SER A 4 18.39 0.84 -6.78
N LYS A 5 17.76 1.98 -7.08
CA LYS A 5 16.62 2.46 -6.28
C LYS A 5 15.55 1.37 -6.35
N GLY A 6 15.54 0.46 -5.39
CA GLY A 6 14.54 -0.61 -5.30
C GLY A 6 13.15 0.00 -5.16
N GLU A 7 12.15 -0.67 -5.71
CA GLU A 7 10.73 -0.36 -5.53
C GLU A 7 10.06 -1.55 -4.88
N VAL A 8 9.19 -1.28 -3.91
CA VAL A 8 8.28 -2.27 -3.33
C VAL A 8 6.88 -1.93 -3.78
N ILE A 9 6.19 -2.92 -4.37
CA ILE A 9 4.80 -2.80 -4.78
C ILE A 9 3.99 -3.77 -3.91
N LEU A 10 3.03 -3.23 -3.15
CA LEU A 10 2.06 -4.03 -2.40
C LEU A 10 0.76 -4.03 -3.20
N SER A 11 0.29 -5.20 -3.65
CA SER A 11 -0.90 -5.32 -4.49
C SER A 11 -2.00 -6.09 -3.77
N CYS A 12 -3.24 -5.63 -3.91
CA CYS A 12 -4.44 -6.26 -3.33
C CYS A 12 -5.60 -6.21 -4.32
N ARG A 13 -6.44 -7.26 -4.30
CA ARG A 13 -7.68 -7.33 -5.07
C ARG A 13 -8.87 -7.07 -4.15
N LEU A 14 -9.69 -6.09 -4.50
CA LEU A 14 -10.91 -5.71 -3.82
C LEU A 14 -12.12 -5.98 -4.71
N GLU A 15 -13.19 -6.54 -4.15
CA GLU A 15 -14.51 -6.61 -4.79
C GLU A 15 -15.45 -5.66 -4.04
N ALA A 16 -16.00 -4.66 -4.72
CA ALA A 16 -16.84 -3.64 -4.07
C ALA A 16 -17.94 -3.11 -4.98
N LYS A 17 -19.20 -3.33 -4.59
CA LYS A 17 -20.38 -2.81 -5.28
C LYS A 17 -21.30 -2.09 -4.28
N PRO A 18 -21.50 -0.77 -4.37
CA PRO A 18 -20.87 0.21 -5.28
C PRO A 18 -19.37 0.43 -5.01
N ALA A 19 -18.69 1.20 -5.87
CA ALA A 19 -17.29 1.58 -5.70
C ALA A 19 -16.99 2.10 -4.28
N ALA A 20 -15.92 1.59 -3.67
CA ALA A 20 -15.52 1.96 -2.32
C ALA A 20 -14.57 3.16 -2.32
N THR A 21 -14.71 3.99 -1.28
CA THR A 21 -13.67 4.97 -0.92
C THR A 21 -12.59 4.24 -0.14
N LEU A 22 -11.32 4.47 -0.50
CA LEU A 22 -10.17 3.85 0.14
C LEU A 22 -9.48 4.85 1.07
N THR A 23 -9.18 4.40 2.28
CA THR A 23 -8.36 5.12 3.26
C THR A 23 -7.18 4.25 3.67
N TRP A 24 -6.00 4.85 3.71
CA TRP A 24 -4.74 4.13 3.88
C TRP A 24 -4.13 4.40 5.24
N TYR A 25 -3.61 3.37 5.87
CA TYR A 25 -2.97 3.46 7.18
C TYR A 25 -1.61 2.75 7.18
N LEU A 26 -0.66 3.29 7.93
CA LEU A 26 0.58 2.61 8.33
C LEU A 26 0.66 2.65 9.85
N ASN A 27 0.74 1.47 10.48
CA ASN A 27 0.78 1.33 11.94
C ASN A 27 -0.37 2.09 12.63
N ASP A 28 -1.59 1.93 12.08
CA ASP A 28 -2.84 2.58 12.52
C ASP A 28 -2.88 4.12 12.40
N GLN A 29 -1.88 4.74 11.76
CA GLN A 29 -1.92 6.15 11.40
C GLN A 29 -2.32 6.33 9.94
N GLU A 30 -3.26 7.23 9.67
CA GLU A 30 -3.68 7.56 8.31
C GLU A 30 -2.53 8.20 7.54
N ILE A 31 -2.29 7.74 6.31
CA ILE A 31 -1.20 8.19 5.45
C ILE A 31 -1.71 8.65 4.09
N ASN A 32 -0.93 9.55 3.49
CA ASN A 32 -1.18 10.08 2.15
C ASN A 32 -0.01 9.75 1.22
N GLU A 33 -0.21 10.02 -0.06
CA GLU A 33 0.88 9.97 -1.04
C GLU A 33 1.99 10.94 -0.68
N ILE A 34 3.21 10.56 -1.01
CA ILE A 34 4.40 11.38 -0.87
C ILE A 34 5.09 11.40 -2.23
N SER A 35 5.12 12.57 -2.87
CA SER A 35 5.72 12.74 -4.20
C SER A 35 7.14 12.17 -4.25
N GLY A 36 7.39 11.29 -5.23
CA GLY A 36 8.68 10.62 -5.42
C GLY A 36 9.03 9.54 -4.39
N LYS A 37 8.11 9.17 -3.49
CA LYS A 37 8.35 8.20 -2.41
C LYS A 37 7.24 7.15 -2.28
N ARG A 38 5.99 7.58 -2.23
CA ARG A 38 4.83 6.71 -1.99
C ARG A 38 3.63 7.15 -2.82
N ALA A 39 3.08 6.25 -3.62
CA ALA A 39 1.92 6.50 -4.47
C ALA A 39 0.95 5.31 -4.42
N TRP A 40 -0.32 5.59 -4.71
CA TRP A 40 -1.36 4.58 -4.78
C TRP A 40 -1.90 4.51 -6.21
N GLU A 41 -2.09 3.30 -6.73
CA GLU A 41 -2.76 3.07 -8.00
C GLU A 41 -4.01 2.22 -7.79
N VAL A 42 -5.10 2.60 -8.43
CA VAL A 42 -6.37 1.86 -8.39
C VAL A 42 -6.82 1.62 -9.82
N SER A 43 -6.81 0.36 -10.23
CA SER A 43 -7.26 -0.08 -11.54
C SER A 43 -8.59 -0.81 -11.41
N GLU A 44 -9.63 -0.29 -12.07
CA GLU A 44 -10.93 -0.95 -12.17
C GLU A 44 -10.85 -2.09 -13.19
N GLN A 45 -11.42 -3.24 -12.81
CA GLN A 45 -11.53 -4.45 -13.60
C GLN A 45 -13.02 -4.77 -13.81
N PRO A 46 -13.36 -5.70 -14.73
CA PRO A 46 -14.73 -6.19 -14.86
C PRO A 46 -15.27 -6.78 -13.55
N ASP A 47 -16.60 -6.87 -13.44
CA ASP A 47 -17.32 -7.50 -12.32
C ASP A 47 -17.13 -6.82 -10.95
N ASP A 48 -17.05 -5.48 -10.92
CA ASP A 48 -16.91 -4.67 -9.69
C ASP A 48 -15.62 -5.00 -8.90
N VAL A 49 -14.59 -5.43 -9.62
CA VAL A 49 -13.26 -5.78 -9.09
C VAL A 49 -12.31 -4.59 -9.24
N TYR A 50 -11.49 -4.33 -8.22
CA TYR A 50 -10.46 -3.29 -8.21
C TYR A 50 -9.12 -3.93 -7.84
N ILE A 51 -8.08 -3.60 -8.61
CA ILE A 51 -6.69 -3.91 -8.27
C ILE A 51 -6.08 -2.64 -7.67
N ILE A 52 -5.56 -2.78 -6.47
CA ILE A 52 -5.08 -1.69 -5.64
C ILE A 52 -3.61 -1.92 -5.38
N GLU A 53 -2.76 -0.96 -5.75
CA GLU A 53 -1.31 -1.06 -5.62
C GLU A 53 -0.74 0.11 -4.81
N ILE A 54 0.20 -0.21 -3.91
CA ILE A 54 0.98 0.75 -3.14
C ILE A 54 2.41 0.68 -3.65
N HIS A 55 2.88 1.77 -4.23
CA HIS A 55 4.26 1.91 -4.72
C HIS A 55 5.11 2.62 -3.69
N ILE A 56 6.21 1.99 -3.27
CA ILE A 56 7.19 2.56 -2.33
C ILE A 56 8.55 2.59 -2.99
N LEU A 57 8.99 3.77 -3.38
CA LEU A 57 10.29 4.00 -4.01
C LEU A 57 11.40 4.12 -2.96
N SER A 58 12.53 3.48 -3.23
CA SER A 58 13.71 3.48 -2.36
C SER A 58 13.34 3.19 -0.89
N PRO A 59 12.72 2.02 -0.61
CA PRO A 59 12.19 1.69 0.70
C PRO A 59 13.32 1.68 1.74
N LYS A 60 13.01 2.22 2.91
CA LYS A 60 13.88 2.28 4.08
C LYS A 60 13.23 1.51 5.23
N PRO A 61 13.98 1.13 6.28
CA PRO A 61 13.41 0.47 7.45
C PRO A 61 12.21 1.22 8.07
N GLU A 62 12.18 2.56 7.98
CA GLU A 62 11.07 3.41 8.44
C GLU A 62 9.78 3.28 7.63
N ASP A 63 9.85 2.81 6.38
CA ASP A 63 8.67 2.48 5.57
C ASP A 63 8.09 1.10 5.92
N GLY A 64 8.77 0.33 6.78
CA GLY A 64 8.28 -0.95 7.27
C GLY A 64 7.14 -0.77 8.28
N GLY A 65 6.19 -1.69 8.27
CA GLY A 65 5.09 -1.71 9.22
C GLY A 65 3.82 -2.38 8.68
N MET A 66 2.75 -2.25 9.45
CA MET A 66 1.43 -2.78 9.09
C MET A 66 0.70 -1.77 8.22
N TYR A 67 0.64 -2.04 6.92
CA TYR A 67 -0.20 -1.30 5.97
C TYR A 67 -1.63 -1.82 6.07
N LYS A 68 -2.59 -0.91 6.21
CA LYS A 68 -4.02 -1.24 6.23
C LYS A 68 -4.77 -0.38 5.21
N ILE A 69 -5.58 -1.04 4.39
CA ILE A 69 -6.47 -0.41 3.42
C ILE A 69 -7.89 -0.58 3.97
N HIS A 70 -8.53 0.53 4.34
CA HIS A 70 -9.94 0.55 4.73
C HIS A 70 -10.77 0.93 3.51
N ALA A 71 -11.62 0.02 3.06
CA ALA A 71 -12.54 0.23 1.95
C ALA A 71 -13.94 0.42 2.49
N LYS A 72 -14.60 1.53 2.14
CA LYS A 72 -15.96 1.85 2.61
C LYS A 72 -16.87 2.28 1.47
N ASN A 73 -18.06 1.69 1.39
CA ASN A 73 -19.12 2.09 0.46
C ASN A 73 -20.48 2.13 1.20
N SER A 74 -21.58 2.31 0.45
CA SER A 74 -22.94 2.32 1.02
C SER A 74 -23.45 0.94 1.48
N ALA A 75 -22.83 -0.14 1.00
CA ALA A 75 -23.19 -1.51 1.38
C ALA A 75 -22.47 -1.97 2.66
N GLY A 76 -21.29 -1.41 2.96
CA GLY A 76 -20.53 -1.74 4.15
C GLY A 76 -19.08 -1.28 4.09
N GLU A 77 -18.24 -1.92 4.92
CA GLU A 77 -16.81 -1.64 5.01
C GLU A 77 -15.98 -2.93 5.13
N SER A 78 -14.75 -2.90 4.64
CA SER A 78 -13.79 -3.99 4.69
C SER A 78 -12.37 -3.47 4.91
N ASN A 79 -11.49 -4.32 5.44
CA ASN A 79 -10.10 -3.98 5.72
C ASN A 79 -9.15 -5.02 5.13
N ALA A 80 -8.13 -4.58 4.41
CA ALA A 80 -6.98 -5.40 4.02
C ALA A 80 -5.77 -5.00 4.86
N ASN A 81 -5.02 -5.97 5.40
CA ASN A 81 -3.83 -5.73 6.22
C ASN A 81 -2.62 -6.43 5.58
N ILE A 82 -1.52 -5.71 5.40
CA ILE A 82 -0.29 -6.17 4.78
C ILE A 82 0.87 -5.78 5.69
N ASN A 83 1.62 -6.75 6.19
CA ASN A 83 2.79 -6.49 7.02
C ASN A 83 4.05 -6.44 6.14
N LEU A 84 4.63 -5.24 5.99
CA LEU A 84 5.87 -5.05 5.26
C LEU A 84 7.05 -5.02 6.23
N ASN A 85 7.87 -6.09 6.22
CA ASN A 85 9.09 -6.15 7.01
C ASN A 85 10.32 -5.85 6.13
N LEU A 86 11.01 -4.74 6.40
CA LEU A 86 12.23 -4.36 5.70
C LEU A 86 13.42 -4.58 6.63
N GLN A 87 14.09 -5.72 6.48
CA GLN A 87 15.31 -6.02 7.23
C GLN A 87 16.53 -5.44 6.51
N GLY A 88 17.15 -4.44 7.13
CA GLY A 88 18.48 -3.99 6.72
C GLY A 88 19.55 -4.86 7.39
N ILE A 89 20.46 -5.43 6.59
CA ILE A 89 21.64 -6.10 7.15
C ILE A 89 22.53 -5.00 7.73
N CYS A 90 22.54 -4.89 9.06
CA CYS A 90 23.49 -4.05 9.77
C CYS A 90 24.81 -4.83 9.86
N PHE A 91 25.78 -4.51 9.00
CA PHE A 91 27.15 -4.99 9.18
C PHE A 91 27.76 -4.21 10.35
N TYR A 92 27.77 -4.80 11.55
CA TYR A 92 28.70 -4.38 12.60
C TYR A 92 30.09 -4.82 12.17
N VAL A 93 31.01 -3.85 12.06
CA VAL A 93 32.44 -4.08 11.88
C VAL A 93 33.07 -4.69 13.13
#